data_AF-A0A662YDV0-F1
#
_entry.id   AF-A0A662YDV0-F1
#
_cell.length_a   1.000
_cell.length_b   1.000
_cell.length_c   1.000
_cell.angle_alpha   90.00
_cell.angle_beta   90.00
_cell.angle_gamma   90.00
#
_symmetry.space_group_name_H-M   'P 1'
#
loop_
_entity.id
_entity.type
_entity.pdbx_description
1 polymer ?
#
loop_
_entity_poly.entity_id
_entity_poly.type
_entity_poly.pdbx_seq_one_letter_code
_entity_poly.pdbx_strand_id
1 'polypeptide(L)'
;MALRIPSQGAASDSVASKRSPLPSGRNAVMGLGLLPSPQASDYLPSLSPTVVYSTAQTAWSPSELQTLRAGLAQFPAARYDNVTRYIKVAATLPRKCVRDVAFRAKALGSEDDGGEAGAATVVTKRMRIEPYQEDPSKRPPPSADELEETRLAALLQDNVLALHTIRTNLLNGKADDNRLQMHKFRDNCQSVRST
;
A
#
# COMPACT_ATOMS: atom_id res chain seq x y z
N MET A 1 38.76 47.16 -51.33
CA MET A 1 39.57 47.02 -50.09
C MET A 1 39.66 45.55 -49.77
N ALA A 2 40.89 45.04 -49.69
CA ALA A 2 41.25 43.64 -49.53
C ALA A 2 41.86 43.41 -48.14
N LEU A 3 41.50 42.32 -47.46
CA LEU A 3 42.31 41.51 -46.52
C LEU A 3 41.65 40.11 -46.46
N ARG A 4 42.12 39.06 -47.14
CA ARG A 4 43.27 38.14 -46.89
C ARG A 4 42.94 37.03 -45.85
N ILE A 5 42.80 35.80 -46.38
CA ILE A 5 42.65 34.46 -45.74
C ILE A 5 44.04 33.98 -45.19
N PRO A 6 44.21 32.99 -44.26
CA PRO A 6 44.13 31.51 -44.51
C PRO A 6 43.69 30.64 -43.26
N SER A 7 43.10 29.42 -43.37
CA SER A 7 43.63 28.05 -43.63
C SER A 7 44.21 27.25 -42.44
N GLN A 8 43.80 25.95 -42.37
CA GLN A 8 44.50 24.73 -41.89
C GLN A 8 44.74 24.49 -40.38
N GLY A 9 44.79 23.26 -39.84
CA GLY A 9 44.74 21.85 -40.33
C GLY A 9 44.73 20.93 -39.08
N ALA A 10 44.06 19.76 -39.06
CA ALA A 10 44.51 18.43 -39.49
C ALA A 10 45.49 17.69 -38.53
N ALA A 11 45.35 16.34 -38.50
CA ALA A 11 46.15 15.27 -37.87
C ALA A 11 45.68 14.81 -36.47
N SER A 12 45.15 13.60 -36.22
CA SER A 12 45.51 12.20 -36.59
C SER A 12 46.62 11.60 -35.72
N ASP A 13 46.32 10.47 -35.06
CA ASP A 13 47.15 9.26 -34.77
C ASP A 13 46.47 8.52 -33.59
N SER A 14 45.95 7.27 -33.63
CA SER A 14 46.25 6.00 -34.30
C SER A 14 47.52 5.26 -33.84
N VAL A 15 47.40 3.93 -33.74
CA VAL A 15 48.38 2.86 -33.43
C VAL A 15 48.54 2.56 -31.92
N ALA A 16 47.95 1.51 -31.33
CA ALA A 16 48.00 0.06 -31.57
C ALA A 16 49.20 -0.69 -30.93
N SER A 17 48.84 -1.71 -30.13
CA SER A 17 49.50 -3.02 -29.99
C SER A 17 50.78 -3.14 -29.15
N LYS A 18 50.71 -3.90 -28.04
CA LYS A 18 51.55 -5.10 -27.84
C LYS A 18 51.11 -5.97 -26.65
N ARG A 19 51.12 -7.28 -26.91
CA ARG A 19 50.80 -8.41 -26.02
C ARG A 19 51.92 -8.72 -25.01
N SER A 20 51.49 -9.16 -23.82
CA SER A 20 52.05 -10.21 -22.90
C SER A 20 53.49 -10.04 -22.35
N PRO A 21 53.79 -10.43 -21.08
CA PRO A 21 53.51 -11.76 -20.51
C PRO A 21 53.09 -11.83 -19.01
N LEU A 22 52.57 -13.01 -18.63
CA LEU A 22 52.37 -13.46 -17.24
C LEU A 22 53.69 -13.48 -16.45
N PRO A 23 53.60 -13.36 -15.11
CA PRO A 23 54.42 -14.21 -14.25
C PRO A 23 53.54 -15.04 -13.30
N SER A 24 53.66 -16.37 -13.42
CA SER A 24 53.39 -17.29 -12.32
C SER A 24 54.48 -17.12 -11.27
N GLY A 25 54.09 -16.85 -10.02
CA GLY A 25 55.01 -16.78 -8.88
C GLY A 25 54.27 -17.02 -7.56
N ARG A 26 54.63 -18.11 -6.88
CA ARG A 26 54.07 -18.64 -5.63
C ARG A 26 54.45 -17.75 -4.42
N ASN A 27 53.56 -17.74 -3.43
CA ASN A 27 53.75 -17.56 -1.98
C ASN A 27 54.84 -16.58 -1.46
N ALA A 28 54.40 -15.56 -0.73
CA ALA A 28 55.05 -15.17 0.53
C ALA A 28 54.06 -14.43 1.46
N VAL A 29 53.90 -15.02 2.63
CA VAL A 29 53.29 -14.47 3.85
C VAL A 29 54.04 -13.23 4.30
N MET A 30 53.34 -12.20 4.78
CA MET A 30 53.58 -11.52 6.08
C MET A 30 52.65 -10.31 6.20
N GLY A 31 52.01 -10.21 7.37
CA GLY A 31 50.91 -9.31 7.63
C GLY A 31 51.28 -7.85 7.80
N LEU A 32 50.31 -7.01 7.43
CA LEU A 32 50.10 -5.70 8.02
C LEU A 32 48.62 -5.66 8.45
N GLY A 33 48.43 -5.36 9.74
CA GLY A 33 47.15 -5.43 10.41
C GLY A 33 46.10 -4.52 9.77
N LEU A 34 45.07 -5.15 9.21
CA LEU A 34 43.79 -4.52 8.97
C LEU A 34 42.89 -4.91 10.14
N LEU A 35 42.53 -3.92 10.95
CA LEU A 35 41.46 -4.05 11.94
C LEU A 35 40.22 -4.62 11.23
N PRO A 36 39.51 -5.61 11.81
CA PRO A 36 38.26 -6.06 11.22
C PRO A 36 37.28 -4.89 11.25
N SER A 37 36.90 -4.41 10.06
CA SER A 37 35.78 -3.49 9.90
C SER A 37 34.56 -4.15 10.55
N PRO A 38 33.86 -3.50 11.50
CA PRO A 38 32.64 -4.06 12.05
C PRO A 38 31.67 -4.22 10.88
N GLN A 39 31.36 -5.47 10.54
CA GLN A 39 30.41 -5.75 9.48
C GLN A 39 29.08 -5.14 9.89
N ALA A 40 28.58 -4.20 9.09
CA ALA A 40 27.26 -3.59 9.28
C ALA A 40 26.10 -4.60 9.28
N SER A 41 26.38 -5.89 9.04
CA SER A 41 25.45 -7.00 9.19
C SER A 41 24.96 -7.24 10.62
N ASP A 42 25.70 -6.82 11.66
CA ASP A 42 25.27 -7.07 13.05
C ASP A 42 24.18 -6.09 13.55
N TYR A 43 23.91 -5.01 12.80
CA TYR A 43 22.93 -3.99 13.17
C TYR A 43 21.64 -4.01 12.35
N LEU A 44 21.56 -4.88 11.33
CA LEU A 44 20.33 -5.04 10.56
C LEU A 44 19.69 -6.38 10.92
N PRO A 45 18.44 -6.40 11.44
CA PRO A 45 17.72 -7.66 11.54
C PRO A 45 17.70 -8.28 10.15
N SER A 46 18.18 -9.52 10.02
CA SER A 46 18.21 -10.28 8.77
C SER A 46 16.88 -10.13 8.05
N LEU A 47 16.84 -9.24 7.05
CA LEU A 47 15.66 -9.00 6.23
C LEU A 47 15.58 -10.14 5.23
N SER A 48 15.18 -11.31 5.74
CA SER A 48 14.73 -12.41 4.92
C SER A 48 13.61 -11.90 3.99
N PRO A 49 13.64 -12.23 2.70
CA PRO A 49 12.71 -11.69 1.68
C PRO A 49 11.25 -12.12 1.88
N THR A 50 10.93 -12.80 2.99
CA THR A 50 9.59 -13.25 3.38
C THR A 50 8.92 -12.32 4.39
N VAL A 51 9.61 -11.30 4.93
CA VAL A 51 8.98 -10.30 5.81
C VAL A 51 8.21 -9.27 4.97
N VAL A 52 7.13 -9.72 4.37
CA VAL A 52 6.03 -8.83 4.04
C VAL A 52 5.43 -8.42 5.38
N TYR A 53 5.45 -7.13 5.72
CA TYR A 53 4.72 -6.61 6.87
C TYR A 53 3.23 -6.94 6.69
N SER A 54 2.84 -8.09 7.21
CA SER A 54 1.50 -8.61 7.05
C SER A 54 0.56 -7.76 7.88
N THR A 55 -0.40 -7.12 7.22
CA THR A 55 -1.54 -6.46 7.88
C THR A 55 -2.45 -7.48 8.59
N ALA A 56 -2.12 -8.77 8.58
CA ALA A 56 -2.91 -9.83 9.22
C ALA A 56 -2.93 -9.75 10.75
N GLN A 57 -1.97 -9.05 11.40
CA GLN A 57 -1.95 -8.90 12.85
C GLN A 57 -2.65 -7.60 13.31
N THR A 58 -3.95 -7.51 13.04
CA THR A 58 -4.80 -6.40 13.52
C THR A 58 -5.14 -6.49 15.00
N ALA A 59 -4.91 -7.63 15.65
CA ALA A 59 -5.15 -7.82 17.07
C ALA A 59 -4.17 -6.98 17.89
N TRP A 60 -4.69 -6.08 18.72
CA TRP A 60 -3.94 -5.29 19.69
C TRP A 60 -4.05 -5.96 21.06
N SER A 61 -2.92 -6.24 21.69
CA SER A 61 -2.93 -6.68 23.09
C SER A 61 -3.20 -5.48 24.03
N PRO A 62 -3.67 -5.73 25.27
CA PRO A 62 -3.82 -4.66 26.27
C PRO A 62 -2.51 -3.92 26.57
N SER A 63 -1.38 -4.64 26.60
CA SER A 63 -0.06 -4.03 26.83
C SER A 63 0.37 -3.14 25.66
N GLU A 64 0.15 -3.57 24.42
CA GLU A 64 0.43 -2.75 23.22
C GLU A 64 -0.42 -1.48 23.20
N LEU A 65 -1.69 -1.58 23.59
CA LEU A 65 -2.59 -0.43 23.65
C LEU A 65 -2.19 0.56 24.75
N GLN A 66 -1.70 0.08 25.89
CA GLN A 66 -1.14 0.93 26.94
C GLN A 66 0.11 1.67 26.44
N THR A 67 1.02 0.96 25.77
CA THR A 67 2.22 1.58 25.16
C THR A 67 1.86 2.61 24.10
N LEU A 68 0.83 2.35 23.28
CA LEU A 68 0.31 3.33 22.31
C LEU A 68 -0.16 4.62 23.01
N ARG A 69 -0.99 4.50 24.05
CA ARG A 69 -1.50 5.66 24.81
C ARG A 69 -0.37 6.44 25.48
N ALA A 70 0.56 5.75 26.12
CA ALA A 70 1.73 6.37 26.73
C ALA A 70 2.60 7.11 25.70
N GLY A 71 2.82 6.49 24.52
CA GLY A 71 3.57 7.10 23.43
C GLY A 71 2.88 8.34 22.83
N LEU A 72 1.56 8.32 22.67
CA LEU A 72 0.79 9.48 22.21
C LEU A 72 0.82 10.64 23.23
N ALA A 73 0.84 10.33 24.53
CA ALA A 73 1.02 11.34 25.58
C ALA A 73 2.46 11.91 25.61
N GLN A 74 3.46 11.06 25.39
CA GLN A 74 4.87 11.45 25.36
C GLN A 74 5.20 12.35 24.15
N PHE A 75 4.54 12.13 23.02
CA PHE A 75 4.73 12.92 21.80
C PHE A 75 3.44 13.70 21.49
N PRO A 76 3.22 14.87 22.12
CA PRO A 76 1.98 15.63 21.96
C PRO A 76 1.87 16.27 20.57
N ALA A 77 0.63 16.41 20.08
CA ALA A 77 0.32 16.98 18.76
C ALA A 77 0.78 18.43 18.58
N ALA A 78 0.90 19.20 19.68
CA ALA A 78 1.37 20.58 19.65
C ALA A 78 2.87 20.71 19.30
N ARG A 79 3.66 19.64 19.48
CA ARG A 79 5.12 19.67 19.24
C ARG A 79 5.57 18.82 18.07
N TYR A 80 4.79 17.81 17.68
CA TYR A 80 5.16 16.84 16.65
C TYR A 80 4.01 16.64 15.66
N ASP A 81 4.34 16.61 14.38
CA ASP A 81 3.40 16.23 13.32
C ASP A 81 2.95 14.77 13.46
N ASN A 82 1.82 14.41 12.86
CA ASN A 82 1.24 13.06 12.96
C ASN A 82 2.22 11.97 12.50
N VAL A 83 2.97 12.22 11.42
CA VAL A 83 3.88 11.22 10.84
C VAL A 83 5.02 10.94 11.82
N THR A 84 5.68 11.99 12.31
CA THR A 84 6.77 11.85 13.29
C THR A 84 6.28 11.18 14.58
N ARG A 85 5.09 11.52 15.06
CA ARG A 85 4.50 10.87 16.24
C ARG A 85 4.33 9.38 16.03
N TYR A 86 3.70 8.97 14.94
CA TYR A 86 3.41 7.56 14.68
C TYR A 86 4.68 6.75 14.42
N ILE A 87 5.71 7.35 13.81
CA ILE A 87 7.02 6.70 13.67
C ILE A 87 7.63 6.44 15.05
N LYS A 88 7.67 7.45 15.92
CA LYS A 88 8.23 7.32 17.27
C LYS A 88 7.50 6.30 18.12
N VAL A 89 6.17 6.22 17.99
CA VAL A 89 5.36 5.23 18.73
C VAL A 89 5.49 3.82 18.12
N ALA A 90 5.52 3.68 16.79
CA ALA A 90 5.72 2.37 16.16
C ALA A 90 7.08 1.76 16.53
N ALA A 91 8.10 2.59 16.73
CA ALA A 91 9.42 2.14 17.18
C ALA A 91 9.41 1.45 18.56
N THR A 92 8.40 1.70 19.40
CA THR A 92 8.23 1.02 20.70
C THR A 92 7.34 -0.22 20.64
N LEU A 93 6.73 -0.49 19.48
CA LEU A 93 5.81 -1.59 19.24
C LEU A 93 6.36 -2.52 18.14
N PRO A 94 7.21 -3.51 18.48
CA PRO A 94 7.96 -4.29 17.49
C PRO A 94 7.08 -5.11 16.54
N ARG A 95 5.81 -5.34 16.91
CA ARG A 95 4.82 -6.08 16.12
C ARG A 95 3.85 -5.19 15.35
N LYS A 96 3.94 -3.86 15.47
CA LYS A 96 3.04 -2.91 14.85
C LYS A 96 3.81 -1.96 13.95
N CYS A 97 3.26 -1.69 12.78
CA CYS A 97 3.86 -0.71 11.87
C CYS A 97 3.23 0.67 12.04
N VAL A 98 3.84 1.70 11.45
CA VAL A 98 3.35 3.09 11.46
C VAL A 98 1.90 3.18 11.00
N ARG A 99 1.51 2.37 10.00
CA ARG A 99 0.13 2.30 9.49
C ARG A 99 -0.85 1.83 10.57
N ASP A 100 -0.50 0.79 11.31
CA ASP A 100 -1.37 0.24 12.38
C ASP A 100 -1.55 1.26 13.50
N VAL A 101 -0.45 1.93 13.90
CA VAL A 101 -0.44 2.99 14.90
C VAL A 101 -1.31 4.15 14.46
N ALA A 102 -1.19 4.62 13.21
CA ALA A 102 -2.00 5.72 12.68
C ALA A 102 -3.50 5.38 12.69
N PHE A 103 -3.85 4.17 12.24
CA PHE A 103 -5.23 3.71 12.23
C PHE A 103 -5.80 3.65 13.66
N ARG A 104 -5.03 3.09 14.61
CA ARG A 104 -5.47 2.97 16.00
C ARG A 104 -5.52 4.30 16.74
N ALA A 105 -4.55 5.18 16.52
CA ALA A 105 -4.52 6.52 17.09
C ALA A 105 -5.72 7.36 16.62
N LYS A 106 -6.11 7.23 15.35
CA LYS A 106 -7.32 7.87 14.82
C LYS A 106 -8.58 7.36 15.50
N ALA A 107 -8.69 6.05 15.72
CA ALA A 107 -9.83 5.47 16.44
C ALA A 107 -9.93 5.98 17.90
N LEU A 108 -8.79 6.06 18.61
CA LEU A 108 -8.74 6.58 19.98
C LEU A 108 -9.09 8.07 20.08
N GLY A 109 -8.65 8.89 19.11
CA GLY A 109 -8.96 10.32 19.08
C GLY A 109 -10.44 10.61 18.79
N SER A 110 -11.18 9.66 18.23
CA SER A 110 -12.64 9.74 18.12
C SER A 110 -13.36 9.39 19.41
N GLU A 111 -12.70 8.75 20.38
CA GLU A 111 -13.27 8.38 21.68
C GLU A 111 -13.10 9.48 22.75
N ASP A 112 -12.23 10.47 22.53
CA ASP A 112 -11.91 11.55 23.50
C ASP A 112 -12.76 12.82 23.29
N ASP A 113 -13.42 12.98 22.14
CA ASP A 113 -14.30 14.12 21.82
C ASP A 113 -15.80 13.82 22.05
N GLY A 114 -16.13 12.63 22.55
CA GLY A 114 -17.50 12.22 22.82
C GLY A 114 -17.53 10.97 23.68
N GLY A 115 -18.03 11.11 24.90
CA GLY A 115 -17.99 10.10 25.95
C GLY A 115 -18.48 8.70 25.55
N GLU A 116 -17.91 7.71 26.25
CA GLU A 116 -18.37 6.32 26.41
C GLU A 116 -18.89 5.58 25.16
N ALA A 117 -18.08 4.67 24.60
CA ALA A 117 -18.49 3.29 24.33
C ALA A 117 -17.38 2.47 23.67
N GLY A 118 -16.55 1.84 24.50
CA GLY A 118 -15.90 0.58 24.14
C GLY A 118 -16.92 -0.55 24.21
N ALA A 119 -17.73 -0.74 23.16
CA ALA A 119 -18.33 -2.02 22.82
C ALA A 119 -18.90 -1.93 21.41
N ALA A 120 -18.35 -2.74 20.51
CA ALA A 120 -19.05 -3.20 19.33
C ALA A 120 -20.30 -3.97 19.77
N THR A 121 -21.37 -3.25 20.08
CA THR A 121 -22.72 -3.76 19.96
C THR A 121 -23.25 -3.16 18.68
N VAL A 122 -23.56 -4.06 17.75
CA VAL A 122 -24.46 -3.82 16.63
C VAL A 122 -25.77 -3.25 17.21
N VAL A 123 -25.83 -1.95 17.42
CA VAL A 123 -27.09 -1.23 17.51
C VAL A 123 -27.32 -0.69 16.11
N THR A 124 -27.79 -1.60 15.26
CA THR A 124 -28.86 -1.25 14.33
C THR A 124 -29.89 -0.41 15.10
N LYS A 125 -29.75 0.92 15.05
CA LYS A 125 -30.91 1.81 14.98
C LYS A 125 -31.57 1.51 13.64
N ARG A 126 -32.15 0.31 13.52
CA ARG A 126 -33.28 0.10 12.62
C ARG A 126 -34.35 1.01 13.18
N MET A 127 -34.44 2.22 12.64
CA MET A 127 -35.74 2.87 12.57
C MET A 127 -36.69 1.80 12.07
N ARG A 128 -37.75 1.53 12.83
CA ARG A 128 -38.89 0.79 12.32
C ARG A 128 -39.45 1.66 11.21
N ILE A 129 -38.97 1.43 10.00
CA ILE A 129 -39.61 1.91 8.78
C ILE A 129 -40.94 1.14 8.78
N GLU A 130 -42.00 1.85 9.17
CA GLU A 130 -43.36 1.50 8.75
C GLU A 130 -43.27 1.14 7.26
N PRO A 131 -43.64 -0.09 6.85
CA PRO A 131 -43.64 -0.43 5.44
C PRO A 131 -44.63 0.51 4.77
N TYR A 132 -44.10 1.54 4.09
CA TYR A 132 -44.89 2.42 3.27
C TYR A 132 -45.50 1.54 2.17
N GLN A 133 -46.77 1.21 2.34
CA GLN A 133 -47.56 0.52 1.35
C GLN A 133 -47.83 1.56 0.25
N GLU A 134 -46.94 1.63 -0.73
CA GLU A 134 -47.07 2.48 -1.91
C GLU A 134 -48.35 2.04 -2.65
N ASP A 135 -49.39 2.88 -2.57
CA ASP A 135 -50.60 2.73 -3.38
C ASP A 135 -50.18 2.86 -4.86
N PRO A 136 -50.28 1.80 -5.69
CA PRO A 136 -49.74 1.78 -7.05
C PRO A 136 -50.39 2.82 -7.98
N SER A 137 -51.40 3.53 -7.49
CA SER A 137 -52.23 4.48 -8.23
C SER A 137 -51.66 5.92 -8.25
N LYS A 138 -50.56 6.22 -7.55
CA LYS A 138 -50.03 7.60 -7.41
C LYS A 138 -48.55 7.80 -7.76
N ARG A 139 -47.83 6.77 -8.22
CA ARG A 139 -46.41 6.92 -8.55
C ARG A 139 -46.26 7.69 -9.87
N PRO A 140 -45.61 8.87 -9.91
CA PRO A 140 -45.19 9.46 -11.17
C PRO A 140 -44.24 8.47 -11.89
N PRO A 141 -44.20 8.46 -13.23
CA PRO A 141 -43.26 7.61 -13.95
C PRO A 141 -41.84 7.86 -13.42
N PRO A 142 -41.01 6.81 -13.28
CA PRO A 142 -39.65 6.97 -12.77
C PRO A 142 -38.96 8.04 -13.61
N SER A 143 -38.37 9.01 -12.92
CA SER A 143 -37.60 10.04 -13.61
C SER A 143 -36.43 9.38 -14.34
N ALA A 144 -35.90 10.02 -15.39
CA ALA A 144 -34.75 9.50 -16.11
C ALA A 144 -33.57 9.22 -15.15
N ASP A 145 -33.42 10.06 -14.11
CA ASP A 145 -32.38 9.94 -13.10
C ASP A 145 -32.57 8.68 -12.21
N GLU A 146 -33.79 8.37 -11.79
CA GLU A 146 -34.08 7.16 -11.00
C GLU A 146 -33.87 5.87 -11.83
N LEU A 147 -34.13 5.93 -13.13
CA LEU A 147 -33.90 4.79 -14.04
C LEU A 147 -32.40 4.52 -14.20
N GLU A 148 -31.60 5.57 -14.37
CA GLU A 148 -30.14 5.46 -14.47
C GLU A 148 -29.52 5.00 -13.15
N GLU A 149 -30.01 5.47 -12.00
CA GLU A 149 -29.56 4.99 -10.70
C GLU A 149 -29.88 3.50 -10.51
N THR A 150 -31.08 3.05 -10.89
CA THR A 150 -31.47 1.64 -10.83
C THR A 150 -30.59 0.78 -11.74
N ARG A 151 -30.28 1.27 -12.94
CA ARG A 151 -29.38 0.60 -13.88
C ARG A 151 -27.96 0.51 -13.32
N LEU A 152 -27.46 1.58 -12.71
CA LEU A 152 -26.14 1.63 -12.08
C LEU A 152 -26.05 0.63 -10.93
N ALA A 153 -27.07 0.57 -10.08
CA ALA A 153 -27.17 -0.39 -8.98
C ALA A 153 -27.11 -1.85 -9.49
N ALA A 154 -27.82 -2.16 -10.57
CA ALA A 154 -27.78 -3.49 -11.18
C ALA A 154 -26.38 -3.86 -11.70
N LEU A 155 -25.68 -2.94 -12.37
CA LEU A 155 -24.31 -3.16 -12.85
C LEU A 155 -23.31 -3.42 -11.70
N LEU A 156 -23.45 -2.69 -10.59
CA LEU A 156 -22.62 -2.90 -9.41
C LEU A 156 -22.90 -4.25 -8.75
N GLN A 157 -24.16 -4.66 -8.68
CA GLN A 157 -24.55 -5.97 -8.15
C GLN A 157 -23.99 -7.11 -9.00
N ASP A 158 -24.04 -6.98 -10.33
CA ASP A 158 -23.43 -7.93 -11.26
C ASP A 158 -21.91 -8.04 -11.07
N ASN A 159 -21.23 -6.92 -10.79
CA ASN A 159 -19.80 -6.92 -10.49
C ASN A 159 -19.46 -7.67 -9.21
N VAL A 160 -20.28 -7.53 -8.17
CA VAL A 160 -20.12 -8.28 -6.92
C VAL A 160 -20.22 -9.78 -7.17
N LEU A 161 -21.21 -10.21 -7.98
CA LEU A 161 -21.38 -11.61 -8.34
C LEU A 161 -20.20 -12.14 -9.15
N ALA A 162 -19.74 -11.40 -10.17
CA ALA A 162 -18.58 -11.78 -10.97
C ALA A 162 -17.32 -11.99 -10.12
N LEU A 163 -17.04 -11.08 -9.17
CA LEU A 163 -15.91 -11.21 -8.25
C LEU A 163 -16.05 -12.42 -7.32
N HIS A 164 -17.27 -12.70 -6.84
CA HIS A 164 -17.53 -13.88 -6.03
C HIS A 164 -17.25 -15.18 -6.80
N THR A 165 -17.72 -15.26 -8.05
CA THR A 165 -17.44 -16.40 -8.95
C THR A 165 -15.94 -16.55 -9.22
N ILE A 166 -15.24 -15.45 -9.52
CA ILE A 166 -13.78 -15.46 -9.74
C ILE A 166 -13.07 -16.03 -8.51
N ARG A 167 -13.43 -15.56 -7.31
CA ARG A 167 -12.86 -16.06 -6.06
C ARG A 167 -13.08 -17.55 -5.90
N THR A 168 -14.30 -18.04 -6.10
CA THR A 168 -14.63 -19.47 -5.98
C THR A 168 -13.85 -20.31 -6.98
N ASN A 169 -13.72 -19.86 -8.22
CA ASN A 169 -12.94 -20.55 -9.26
C ASN A 169 -11.46 -20.61 -8.89
N LEU A 170 -10.88 -19.54 -8.37
CA LEU A 170 -9.49 -19.52 -7.90
C LEU A 170 -9.26 -20.49 -6.73
N LEU A 171 -10.18 -20.55 -5.78
CA LEU A 171 -10.12 -21.51 -4.66
C LEU A 171 -10.17 -22.96 -5.13
N ASN A 172 -10.88 -23.22 -6.23
CA ASN A 172 -11.01 -24.55 -6.84
C ASN A 172 -9.93 -24.85 -7.90
N GLY A 173 -8.95 -23.97 -8.09
CA GLY A 173 -7.88 -24.14 -9.08
C GLY A 173 -8.34 -23.99 -10.55
N LYS A 174 -9.53 -23.46 -10.80
CA LYS A 174 -10.12 -23.27 -12.14
C LYS A 174 -9.90 -21.85 -12.65
N ALA A 175 -8.64 -21.43 -12.77
CA ALA A 175 -8.30 -20.06 -13.16
C ALA A 175 -8.76 -19.72 -14.59
N ASP A 176 -8.75 -20.69 -15.50
CA ASP A 176 -9.13 -20.49 -16.91
C ASP A 176 -10.62 -20.13 -17.07
N ASP A 177 -11.49 -20.61 -16.18
CA ASP A 177 -12.92 -20.31 -16.17
C ASP A 177 -13.19 -18.82 -15.87
N ASN A 178 -12.20 -18.10 -15.35
CA ASN A 178 -12.35 -16.67 -15.00
C ASN A 178 -12.28 -15.74 -16.20
N ARG A 179 -11.84 -16.20 -17.38
CA ARG A 179 -11.66 -15.31 -18.55
C ARG A 179 -12.95 -14.56 -18.89
N LEU A 180 -14.09 -15.26 -18.92
CA LEU A 180 -15.38 -14.65 -19.21
C LEU A 180 -15.82 -13.67 -18.12
N GLN A 181 -15.62 -14.04 -16.84
CA GLN A 181 -15.99 -13.18 -15.71
C GLN A 181 -15.17 -11.89 -15.67
N MET A 182 -13.88 -11.97 -16.02
CA MET A 182 -13.00 -10.81 -16.10
C MET A 182 -13.40 -9.86 -17.24
N HIS A 183 -13.81 -10.40 -18.39
CA HIS A 183 -14.36 -9.58 -19.48
C HIS A 183 -15.66 -8.90 -19.06
N LYS A 184 -16.60 -9.65 -18.48
CA LYS A 184 -17.88 -9.08 -18.00
C LYS A 184 -17.65 -7.97 -16.98
N PHE A 185 -16.80 -8.21 -15.99
CA PHE A 185 -16.46 -7.20 -14.96
C PHE A 185 -15.87 -5.92 -15.58
N ARG A 186 -14.94 -6.08 -16.53
CA ARG A 186 -14.35 -4.94 -17.27
C ARG A 186 -15.42 -4.14 -18.01
N ASP A 187 -16.30 -4.81 -18.73
CA ASP A 187 -17.30 -4.16 -19.58
C ASP A 187 -18.36 -3.44 -18.73
N ASN A 188 -18.73 -4.02 -17.58
CA ASN A 188 -19.56 -3.36 -16.59
C ASN A 188 -18.89 -2.09 -16.04
N CYS A 189 -17.60 -2.16 -15.68
CA CYS A 189 -16.85 -0.97 -15.24
C CYS A 189 -16.77 0.12 -16.31
N GLN A 190 -16.65 -0.25 -17.59
CA GLN A 190 -16.69 0.71 -18.69
C GLN A 190 -18.08 1.36 -18.83
N SER A 191 -19.13 0.57 -18.66
CA SER A 191 -20.51 1.06 -18.69
C SER A 191 -20.78 2.08 -17.58
N VAL A 192 -20.34 1.77 -16.35
CA VAL A 192 -20.44 2.66 -15.18
C VAL A 192 -19.67 3.97 -15.35
N ARG A 193 -18.56 3.96 -16.10
CA ARG A 193 -17.77 5.16 -16.37
C ARG A 193 -18.32 6.03 -17.50
N SER A 194 -19.25 5.48 -18.27
CA SER A 194 -19.83 6.13 -19.46
C SER A 194 -21.21 6.73 -19.19
N THR A 195 -21.84 6.36 -18.07
CA THR A 195 -22.94 7.09 -17.42
C THR A 195 -22.42 8.31 -16.69
#